data_AF-A0A8T4H890-F1
#
_entry.id   AF-A0A8T4H890-F1
#
_cell.length_a   1.000
_cell.length_b   1.000
_cell.length_c   1.000
_cell.angle_alpha   90.00
_cell.angle_beta   90.00
_cell.angle_gamma   90.00
#
_symmetry.space_group_name_H-M   'P 1'
#
loop_
_entity.id
_entity.type
_entity.pdbx_description
1 polymer ?
#
loop_
_entity_poly.entity_id
_entity_poly.type
_entity_poly.pdbx_seq_one_letter_code
_entity_poly.pdbx_strand_id
1 'polypeptide(L)' 'MEMKEPFDIEIAGVEYAVFPEEEDTYTIFKDGKEYVQIIKDTDTQWLKLSPESGLPLFGMDEEVALLGAEIVKVQG' A
#
# COMPACT_ATOMS: atom_id res chain seq x y z
N MET A 1 -14.23 10.61 8.49
CA MET A 1 -12.84 10.37 8.06
C MET A 1 -12.24 9.49 9.13
N GLU A 2 -12.21 8.17 8.92
CA GLU A 2 -11.50 7.27 9.83
C GLU A 2 -10.04 7.29 9.41
N MET A 3 -9.21 8.03 10.16
CA MET A 3 -7.76 7.86 10.09
C MET A 3 -7.46 6.48 10.68
N LYS A 4 -7.06 5.54 9.83
CA LYS A 4 -6.64 4.21 10.26
C LYS A 4 -5.26 4.31 10.88
N GLU A 5 -5.04 3.60 11.99
CA GLU A 5 -3.72 3.54 12.61
C GLU A 5 -2.72 2.83 11.67
N PRO A 6 -1.44 3.22 11.68
CA PRO A 6 -0.42 2.48 10.95
C PRO A 6 -0.26 1.07 11.54
N PHE A 7 0.09 0.12 10.69
CA PHE A 7 0.24 -1.29 11.05
C PHE A 7 1.35 -1.94 10.22
N ASP A 8 1.90 -3.03 10.74
CA ASP A 8 2.93 -3.81 10.07
C ASP A 8 2.32 -5.03 9.37
N ILE A 9 2.85 -5.37 8.21
CA ILE A 9 2.53 -6.60 7.46
C ILE A 9 3.81 -7.35 7.13
N GLU A 10 3.73 -8.67 7.09
CA GLU A 10 4.86 -9.54 6.71
C GLU A 10 4.53 -10.26 5.41
N ILE A 11 5.38 -10.08 4.39
CA ILE A 11 5.26 -10.79 3.11
C ILE A 11 6.54 -11.56 2.87
N ALA A 12 6.44 -12.88 2.80
CA ALA A 12 7.58 -13.79 2.54
C ALA A 12 8.79 -13.57 3.48
N GLY A 13 8.53 -13.21 4.75
CA GLY A 13 9.55 -12.94 5.76
C GLY A 13 10.18 -11.54 5.67
N VAL A 14 9.60 -10.64 4.87
CA VAL A 14 9.95 -9.21 4.84
C VAL A 14 8.87 -8.43 5.57
N GLU A 15 9.26 -7.65 6.58
CA GLU A 15 8.38 -6.71 7.27
C GLU A 15 8.22 -5.41 6.46
N TYR A 16 6.97 -4.99 6.31
CA TYR A 16 6.58 -3.73 5.71
C TYR A 16 5.71 -2.96 6.70
N ALA A 17 6.04 -1.69 6.94
CA ALA A 17 5.19 -0.81 7.73
C ALA A 17 4.25 -0.05 6.80
N VAL A 18 2.95 -0.13 7.06
CA VAL A 18 1.88 0.46 6.27
C VAL A 18 1.32 1.66 7.02
N PHE A 19 1.31 2.79 6.33
CA PHE A 19 0.74 4.05 6.83
C PHE A 19 -0.47 4.41 5.97
N PRO A 20 -1.69 4.17 6.47
CA PRO A 20 -2.90 4.64 5.82
C PRO A 20 -2.94 6.16 5.79
N GLU A 21 -3.29 6.70 4.62
CA GLU A 21 -3.47 8.13 4.41
C GLU A 21 -4.96 8.42 4.09
N GLU A 22 -5.20 9.49 3.34
CA GLU A 22 -6.52 9.85 2.85
C GLU A 22 -6.83 9.12 1.53
N GLU A 23 -8.12 9.09 1.15
CA GLU A 23 -8.57 8.59 -0.17
C GLU A 23 -8.12 7.16 -0.51
N ASP A 24 -8.08 6.26 0.49
CA ASP A 24 -7.64 4.87 0.33
C ASP A 24 -6.20 4.74 -0.25
N THR A 25 -5.37 5.72 0.08
CA THR A 25 -3.94 5.72 -0.21
C THR A 25 -3.16 5.19 0.98
N TYR A 26 -2.07 4.48 0.70
CA TYR A 26 -1.23 3.82 1.70
C TYR A 26 0.23 4.01 1.34
N THR A 27 1.01 4.57 2.26
CA THR A 27 2.45 4.66 2.13
C THR A 27 3.10 3.46 2.81
N ILE A 28 3.96 2.76 2.07
CA ILE A 28 4.61 1.52 2.49
C ILE A 28 6.09 1.81 2.74
N PHE A 29 6.56 1.41 3.92
CA PHE A 29 7.97 1.46 4.29
C PHE A 29 8.53 0.04 4.35
N LYS A 30 9.76 -0.13 3.87
CA LYS A 30 10.52 -1.39 3.90
C LYS A 30 11.89 -1.10 4.51
N ASP A 31 12.28 -1.87 5.52
CA ASP A 31 13.55 -1.66 6.25
C ASP A 31 13.74 -0.20 6.75
N GLY A 32 12.64 0.43 7.19
CA GLY A 32 12.64 1.82 7.68
C GLY A 32 12.82 2.89 6.61
N LYS A 33 12.71 2.56 5.32
CA LYS A 33 12.73 3.50 4.20
C LYS A 33 11.42 3.49 3.45
N GLU A 34 10.98 4.65 3.01
CA GLU A 34 9.82 4.75 2.12
C GLU A 34 10.10 3.93 0.86
N TYR A 35 9.23 2.98 0.60
CA TYR A 35 9.40 2.01 -0.47
C TYR A 35 8.50 2.33 -1.66
N VAL A 36 7.20 2.46 -1.39
CA VAL A 36 6.20 2.75 -2.40
C VAL A 36 4.94 3.32 -1.76
N GLN A 37 4.23 4.15 -2.51
CA GLN A 37 2.88 4.57 -2.18
C GLN A 37 1.91 3.87 -3.12
N ILE A 38 0.82 3.33 -2.58
CA ILE A 38 -0.19 2.59 -3.33
C ILE A 38 -1.58 3.14 -3.03
N ILE A 39 -2.48 3.04 -4.01
CA ILE A 39 -3.87 3.44 -3.88
C ILE A 39 -4.78 2.26 -4.22
N LYS A 40 -5.85 2.11 -3.45
CA LYS A 40 -6.92 1.17 -3.77
C LYS A 40 -7.82 1.79 -4.85
N ASP A 41 -7.63 1.38 -6.09
CA ASP A 41 -8.42 1.89 -7.24
C ASP A 41 -9.82 1.26 -7.27
N THR A 42 -9.90 -0.05 -7.03
CA THR A 42 -11.16 -0.78 -6.85
C THR A 42 -11.02 -1.80 -5.72
N ASP A 43 -12.10 -2.50 -5.36
CA ASP A 43 -12.05 -3.54 -4.32
C ASP A 43 -11.02 -4.64 -4.55
N THR A 44 -10.65 -4.89 -5.82
CA THR A 44 -9.69 -5.94 -6.18
C THR A 44 -8.41 -5.40 -6.82
N GLN A 45 -8.31 -4.10 -7.07
CA GLN A 45 -7.20 -3.52 -7.82
C GLN A 45 -6.47 -2.46 -6.99
N TRP A 46 -5.16 -2.64 -6.92
CA TRP A 46 -4.23 -1.75 -6.26
C TRP A 46 -3.26 -1.20 -7.30
N LEU A 47 -3.03 0.11 -7.25
CA LEU A 47 -2.15 0.81 -8.17
C LEU A 47 -1.02 1.46 -7.40
N LYS A 48 0.17 1.47 -8.00
CA LYS A 48 1.31 2.24 -7.50
C LYS A 48 1.12 3.71 -7.83
N LEU A 49 1.46 4.61 -6.91
CA LEU A 49 1.57 6.03 -7.19
C LEU A 49 3.00 6.39 -7.58
N SER A 50 3.12 7.30 -8.54
CA SER A 50 4.40 7.88 -8.94
C SER A 50 4.94 8.79 -7.84
N PRO A 51 6.16 8.59 -7.34
CA PRO A 51 6.74 9.46 -6.31
C PRO A 51 6.99 10.89 -6.81
N GLU A 52 7.14 11.09 -8.12
CA GLU A 52 7.39 12.41 -8.70
C GLU A 52 6.11 13.22 -8.95
N SER A 53 5.01 12.53 -9.30
CA SER A 53 3.79 13.19 -9.76
C SER A 53 2.55 12.89 -8.92
N GLY A 54 2.59 11.91 -8.01
CA GLY A 54 1.44 11.44 -7.24
C GLY A 54 0.35 10.76 -8.08
N LEU A 55 0.62 10.49 -9.37
CA LEU A 55 -0.37 9.91 -10.27
C LEU A 55 -0.31 8.36 -10.25
N PRO A 56 -1.46 7.67 -10.40
CA PRO A 56 -1.49 6.22 -10.55
C PRO A 56 -0.70 5.76 -11.77
N LEU A 57 0.24 4.86 -11.51
CA LEU A 57 0.99 4.13 -12.53
C LEU A 57 0.22 2.86 -12.88
N PHE A 58 -0.31 2.84 -14.10
CA PHE A 58 -1.03 1.69 -14.63
C PHE A 58 -0.04 0.63 -15.11
N GLY A 59 -0.13 -0.55 -14.51
CA GLY A 59 0.72 -1.69 -14.82
C GLY A 59 0.48 -2.82 -13.82
N MET A 60 0.79 -4.05 -14.21
CA MET A 60 0.71 -5.18 -13.29
C MET A 60 1.97 -5.19 -12.44
N ASP A 61 1.80 -4.91 -11.15
CA ASP A 61 2.87 -4.94 -10.16
C ASP A 61 2.48 -6.00 -9.11
N GLU A 62 3.12 -7.17 -9.21
CA GLU A 62 2.80 -8.32 -8.36
C GLU A 62 3.01 -7.99 -6.87
N GLU A 63 4.00 -7.16 -6.55
CA GLU A 63 4.26 -6.78 -5.16
C GLU A 63 3.18 -5.84 -4.64
N VAL A 64 2.72 -4.87 -5.44
CA VAL A 64 1.60 -3.99 -5.08
C VAL A 64 0.31 -4.78 -4.87
N ALA A 65 0.06 -5.79 -5.72
CA ALA A 65 -1.11 -6.66 -5.55
C ALA A 65 -1.03 -7.48 -4.25
N LEU A 66 0.16 -7.98 -3.89
CA LEU A 66 0.39 -8.69 -2.62
C LEU A 66 0.22 -7.78 -1.41
N LEU A 67 0.82 -6.58 -1.44
CA LEU A 67 0.67 -5.55 -0.41
C LEU A 67 -0.80 -5.22 -0.18
N GLY A 68 -1.53 -4.94 -1.26
CA GLY A 68 -2.95 -4.67 -1.22
C GLY A 68 -3.77 -5.80 -0.61
N ALA A 69 -3.45 -7.06 -0.96
CA ALA A 69 -4.11 -8.23 -0.40
C ALA A 69 -3.88 -8.36 1.13
N GLU A 70 -2.66 -8.13 1.61
CA GLU A 70 -2.38 -8.15 3.05
C GLU A 70 -3.08 -7.00 3.79
N ILE A 71 -3.12 -5.80 3.21
CA ILE A 71 -3.83 -4.65 3.79
C ILE A 71 -5.32 -4.97 3.98
N VAL A 72 -5.96 -5.58 2.98
CA VAL A 72 -7.36 -5.98 3.07
C VAL A 72 -7.59 -7.01 4.18
N LYS A 73 -6.64 -7.93 4.40
CA LYS A 73 -6.74 -8.91 5.50
C LYS A 73 -6.62 -8.29 6.89
N VAL A 74 -5.86 -7.20 7.03
CA VAL A 74 -5.69 -6.52 8.31
C VAL A 74 -6.88 -5.61 8.63
N GLN A 75 -7.49 -5.01 7.61
CA GLN A 75 -8.58 -4.05 7.76
C GLN A 75 -10.00 -4.64 7.66
N GLY A 76 -10.13 -5.89 7.22
CA GLY A 76 -11.40 -6.64 7.12
C GLY A 76 -11.54 -7.71 8.19
#